data_AF-A0A9W5Y277-F1
#
_entry.id   AF-A0A9W5Y277-F1
#
_cell.length_a   1.000
_cell.length_b   1.000
_cell.length_c   1.000
_cell.angle_alpha   90.00
_cell.angle_beta   90.00
_cell.angle_gamma   90.00
#
_symmetry.space_group_name_H-M   'P 1'
#
loop_
_entity.id
_entity.type
_entity.pdbx_description
1 polymer ?
#
loop_
_entity_poly.entity_id
_entity_poly.type
_entity_poly.pdbx_seq_one_letter_code
_entity_poly.pdbx_strand_id
1 'polypeptide(L)'
;MSYSNARDIFPSEILEIIQNYVDGEFIYIPKKEENKIAWGKLTNSKSELSKRNANIYEDYLKGMCTQSLSEKYYLSTKTIQRIILEKRKYHNIECAT
;
A
#
# COMPACT_ATOMS: atom_id res chain seq x y z
N MET A 1 -13.22 -3.99 9.26
CA MET A 1 -13.79 -2.66 9.57
C MET A 1 -15.11 -2.92 10.27
N SER A 2 -15.25 -2.50 11.52
CA SER A 2 -16.55 -2.54 12.20
C SER A 2 -17.43 -1.48 11.57
N TYR A 3 -18.64 -1.86 11.16
CA TYR A 3 -19.69 -0.91 10.82
C TYR A 3 -20.08 -0.14 12.09
N SER A 4 -20.31 1.16 11.93
CA SER A 4 -20.81 2.01 13.01
C SER A 4 -21.99 2.81 12.48
N ASN A 5 -23.07 2.85 13.24
CA ASN A 5 -24.27 3.58 12.83
C ASN A 5 -24.00 5.09 12.95
N ALA A 6 -24.34 5.84 11.91
CA ALA A 6 -24.18 7.29 11.89
C ALA A 6 -24.95 7.99 13.03
N ARG A 7 -26.09 7.43 13.45
CA ARG A 7 -26.89 7.93 14.59
C ARG A 7 -26.18 7.80 15.94
N ASP A 8 -25.22 6.88 16.05
CA ASP A 8 -24.44 6.69 17.27
C ASP A 8 -23.18 7.58 17.29
N ILE A 9 -22.84 8.20 16.15
CA ILE A 9 -21.61 8.98 15.96
C ILE A 9 -21.89 10.47 15.85
N PHE A 10 -22.92 10.86 15.09
CA PHE A 10 -23.18 12.26 14.75
C PHE A 10 -24.40 12.81 15.49
N PRO A 11 -24.36 14.09 15.91
CA PRO A 11 -25.55 14.83 16.33
C PRO A 11 -26.61 14.89 15.23
N SER A 12 -27.88 15.03 15.61
CA SER A 12 -29.02 15.11 14.68
C SER A 12 -28.87 16.23 13.66
N GLU A 13 -28.37 17.39 14.06
CA GLU A 13 -28.21 18.56 13.19
C GLU A 13 -27.20 18.28 12.07
N ILE A 14 -26.16 17.49 12.36
CA ILE A 14 -25.16 17.10 11.36
C ILE A 14 -25.75 16.08 10.39
N LEU A 15 -26.56 15.14 10.89
CA LEU A 15 -27.24 14.17 10.04
C LEU A 15 -28.20 14.84 9.05
N GLU A 16 -28.98 15.83 9.49
CA GLU A 16 -29.86 16.61 8.61
C GLU A 16 -29.08 17.30 7.49
N ILE A 17 -27.91 17.88 7.81
CA ILE A 17 -27.05 18.50 6.80
C ILE A 17 -26.55 17.46 5.80
N ILE A 18 -26.08 16.30 6.27
CA ILE A 18 -25.59 15.23 5.39
C ILE A 18 -26.71 14.72 4.47
N GLN A 19 -27.92 14.55 5.01
CA GLN A 19 -29.09 14.08 4.27
C GLN A 19 -29.52 15.02 3.14
N ASN A 20 -29.18 16.31 3.20
CA ASN A 20 -29.36 17.22 2.07
C ASN A 20 -28.47 16.89 0.87
N TYR A 21 -27.35 16.18 1.08
CA TYR A 21 -26.43 15.76 0.02
C TYR A 21 -26.61 14.29 -0.36
N VAL A 22 -27.00 13.42 0.59
CA VAL A 22 -27.06 11.97 0.41
C VAL A 22 -27.89 11.32 1.51
N ASP A 23 -28.89 10.52 1.14
CA ASP A 23 -29.80 9.85 2.06
C ASP A 23 -29.91 8.34 1.76
N GLY A 24 -29.79 7.51 2.80
CA GLY A 24 -29.88 6.05 2.68
C GLY A 24 -28.62 5.33 2.15
N GLU A 25 -27.50 6.03 1.96
CA GLU A 25 -26.26 5.44 1.41
C GLU A 25 -25.14 5.24 2.46
N PHE A 26 -24.22 4.32 2.15
CA PHE A 26 -22.99 4.13 2.94
C PHE A 26 -21.90 5.08 2.46
N ILE A 27 -21.43 5.96 3.36
CA ILE A 27 -20.42 6.97 3.05
C ILE A 27 -19.12 6.67 3.78
N TYR A 28 -18.02 6.69 3.05
CA TYR A 28 -16.68 6.65 3.64
C TYR A 28 -16.23 8.04 4.09
N ILE A 29 -15.89 8.17 5.37
CA ILE A 29 -15.27 9.39 5.89
C ILE A 29 -13.75 9.18 5.93
N PRO A 30 -12.98 9.88 5.09
CA PRO A 30 -11.53 9.77 5.11
C PRO A 30 -10.96 10.25 6.45
N LYS A 31 -9.85 9.65 6.86
CA LYS A 31 -9.10 10.15 8.03
C LYS A 31 -8.66 11.59 7.79
N LYS A 32 -8.75 12.42 8.83
CA LYS A 32 -8.13 13.75 8.84
C LYS A 32 -6.63 13.63 8.52
N GLU A 33 -6.07 14.64 7.86
CA GLU A 33 -4.70 14.62 7.36
C GLU A 33 -3.68 14.36 8.47
N GLU A 34 -3.86 14.99 9.63
CA GLU A 34 -3.01 14.81 10.81
C GLU A 34 -3.05 13.38 11.38
N ASN A 35 -4.13 12.64 11.10
CA ASN A 35 -4.34 11.26 11.50
C ASN A 35 -4.08 10.29 10.34
N LYS A 36 -3.68 10.78 9.17
CA LYS A 36 -3.26 9.92 8.07
C LYS A 36 -1.93 9.32 8.44
N ILE A 37 -1.98 8.03 8.67
CA ILE A 37 -0.80 7.22 8.91
C ILE A 37 -0.24 6.89 7.53
N ALA A 38 1.01 7.27 7.29
CA ALA A 38 1.72 6.89 6.07
C ALA A 38 1.60 5.39 5.85
N TRP A 39 1.34 4.99 4.60
CA TRP A 39 1.08 3.60 4.25
C TRP A 39 2.21 2.69 4.76
N GLY A 40 1.85 1.70 5.59
CA GLY A 40 2.78 0.77 6.23
C GLY A 40 3.56 1.30 7.44
N LYS A 41 3.10 2.37 8.12
CA LYS A 41 3.65 2.82 9.42
C LYS A 41 3.02 2.09 10.63
N LEU A 42 1.79 1.60 10.50
CA LEU A 42 1.12 0.80 11.55
C LEU A 42 1.42 -0.69 11.49
N THR A 43 1.83 -1.19 10.33
CA THR A 43 2.16 -2.59 10.11
C THR A 43 3.59 -2.67 9.60
N ASN A 44 4.41 -3.56 10.14
CA ASN A 44 5.80 -3.77 9.68
C ASN A 44 5.90 -4.16 8.19
N SER A 45 4.76 -4.30 7.51
CA SER A 45 4.60 -4.57 6.09
C SER A 45 5.48 -3.71 5.17
N LYS A 46 5.70 -2.41 5.46
CA LYS A 46 6.59 -1.59 4.63
C LYS A 46 8.04 -2.09 4.68
N SER A 47 8.51 -2.43 5.88
CA SER A 47 9.86 -2.94 6.09
C SER A 47 10.04 -4.35 5.51
N GLU A 48 9.05 -5.23 5.70
CA GLU A 48 9.03 -6.59 5.17
C GLU A 48 9.02 -6.59 3.64
N LEU A 49 8.20 -5.73 3.03
CA LEU A 49 8.13 -5.60 1.59
C LEU A 49 9.43 -5.03 1.00
N SER A 50 10.06 -4.07 1.69
CA SER A 50 11.38 -3.56 1.30
C SER A 50 12.46 -4.65 1.35
N LYS A 51 12.51 -5.42 2.45
CA LYS A 51 13.42 -6.56 2.62
C LYS A 51 13.22 -7.62 1.54
N ARG A 52 11.97 -8.03 1.30
CA ARG A 52 11.62 -8.98 0.23
C ARG A 52 12.08 -8.47 -1.14
N ASN A 53 11.80 -7.20 -1.46
CA ASN A 53 12.18 -6.63 -2.74
C ASN A 53 13.71 -6.50 -2.90
N ALA A 54 14.46 -6.29 -1.81
CA ALA A 54 15.92 -6.36 -1.83
C ALA A 54 16.40 -7.78 -2.14
N ASN A 55 15.87 -8.79 -1.45
CA ASN A 55 16.22 -10.19 -1.68
C ASN A 55 15.92 -10.64 -3.12
N ILE A 56 14.79 -10.21 -3.69
CA ILE A 56 14.43 -10.48 -5.10
C ILE A 56 15.51 -9.94 -6.05
N TYR A 57 16.03 -8.74 -5.79
CA TYR A 57 17.06 -8.13 -6.62
C TYR A 57 18.41 -8.82 -6.46
N GLU A 58 18.80 -9.21 -5.24
CA GLU A 58 20.01 -9.99 -5.00
C GLU A 58 20.00 -11.35 -5.72
N ASP A 59 18.87 -12.06 -5.67
CA ASP A 59 18.74 -13.34 -6.38
C ASP A 59 18.73 -13.16 -7.91
N TYR A 60 18.19 -12.04 -8.40
CA TYR A 60 18.31 -11.65 -9.81
C TYR A 60 19.78 -11.40 -10.20
N LEU A 61 20.55 -10.67 -9.37
CA LEU A 61 21.98 -10.43 -9.61
C LEU A 61 22.80 -11.72 -9.60
N LYS A 62 22.38 -12.73 -8.85
CA LYS A 62 22.94 -14.10 -8.88
C LYS A 62 22.56 -14.91 -10.11
N GLY A 63 21.81 -14.33 -11.06
CA GLY A 63 21.45 -14.95 -12.33
C GLY A 63 20.11 -15.68 -12.35
N MET A 64 19.28 -15.58 -11.30
CA MET A 64 17.95 -16.19 -11.31
C MET A 64 17.03 -15.49 -12.33
N CYS A 65 16.37 -16.27 -13.19
CA CYS A 65 15.46 -15.70 -14.19
C CYS A 65 14.14 -15.24 -13.55
N THR A 66 13.41 -14.38 -14.26
CA THR A 66 12.15 -13.79 -13.75
C THR A 66 11.07 -14.83 -13.46
N GLN A 67 11.08 -15.97 -14.16
CA GLN A 67 10.13 -17.06 -13.96
C GLN A 67 10.39 -17.78 -12.62
N SER A 68 11.63 -18.16 -12.35
CA SER A 68 12.01 -18.79 -11.09
C SER A 68 11.82 -17.85 -9.89
N LEU A 69 12.07 -16.54 -10.06
CA LEU A 69 11.77 -15.54 -9.04
C LEU A 69 10.26 -15.41 -8.76
N SER A 70 9.44 -15.47 -9.82
CA SER A 70 7.98 -15.42 -9.72
C SER A 70 7.46 -16.58 -8.86
N GLU A 71 7.97 -17.78 -9.10
CA GLU A 71 7.62 -19.00 -8.34
C GLU A 71 8.14 -18.93 -6.90
N LYS A 72 9.42 -18.57 -6.70
CA LYS A 72 10.05 -18.51 -5.37
C LYS A 72 9.37 -17.53 -4.42
N TYR A 73 8.96 -16.37 -4.93
CA TYR A 73 8.38 -15.30 -4.12
C TYR A 73 6.85 -15.23 -4.19
N TYR A 74 6.20 -16.14 -4.92
CA TYR A 74 4.76 -16.19 -5.13
C TYR A 74 4.19 -14.86 -5.66
N LEU A 75 4.85 -14.29 -6.66
CA LEU A 75 4.47 -13.03 -7.30
C LEU A 75 4.32 -13.22 -8.80
N SER A 76 3.47 -12.44 -9.45
CA SER A 76 3.42 -12.44 -10.90
C SER A 76 4.76 -11.97 -11.50
N THR A 77 5.11 -12.52 -12.68
CA THR A 77 6.30 -12.12 -13.45
C THR A 77 6.36 -10.60 -13.68
N LYS A 78 5.22 -9.97 -13.98
CA LYS A 78 5.08 -8.51 -14.11
C LYS A 78 5.51 -7.76 -12.83
N THR A 79 5.15 -8.29 -11.67
CA THR A 79 5.53 -7.70 -10.37
C THR A 79 7.03 -7.84 -10.13
N ILE A 80 7.60 -9.00 -10.41
CA ILE A 80 9.05 -9.25 -10.33
C ILE A 80 9.82 -8.27 -11.22
N GLN A 81 9.42 -8.14 -12.49
CA GLN A 81 10.04 -7.21 -13.44
C GLN A 81 9.99 -5.76 -12.93
N ARG A 82 8.83 -5.32 -12.42
CA ARG A 82 8.69 -3.98 -11.83
C ARG A 82 9.66 -3.77 -10.67
N ILE A 83 9.76 -4.73 -9.75
CA ILE A 83 10.66 -4.65 -8.58
C ILE A 83 12.12 -4.55 -9.02
N ILE A 84 12.55 -5.36 -10.00
CA ILE A 84 13.91 -5.33 -10.54
C ILE A 84 14.20 -3.95 -11.17
N LEU A 85 13.27 -3.42 -11.98
CA LEU A 85 13.42 -2.10 -12.61
C LEU A 85 13.53 -0.97 -11.59
N GLU A 86 12.69 -1.00 -10.56
CA GLU A 86 12.73 -0.02 -9.46
C GLU A 86 14.09 -0.09 -8.73
N LYS A 87 14.52 -1.28 -8.33
CA LYS A 87 15.81 -1.48 -7.63
C LYS A 87 17.01 -1.07 -8.47
N ARG A 88 17.01 -1.38 -9.78
CA ARG A 88 18.07 -0.95 -10.70
C ARG A 88 18.16 0.57 -10.81
N LYS A 89 17.01 1.28 -10.83
CA LYS A 89 17.00 2.76 -10.85
C LYS A 89 17.65 3.33 -9.59
N TYR A 90 17.32 2.82 -8.41
CA TYR A 90 17.93 3.26 -7.16
C TYR A 90 19.43 2.97 -7.10
N HIS A 91 19.86 1.77 -7.52
CA HIS A 91 21.28 1.40 -7.54
C HIS A 91 22.10 2.30 -8.49
N ASN A 92 21.55 2.63 -9.65
CA ASN A 92 22.21 3.54 -10.59
C ASN A 92 22.32 4.99 -10.07
N ILE A 93 21.42 5.42 -9.17
CA ILE A 93 21.49 6.74 -8.53
C ILE A 93 22.60 6.75 -7.47
N GLU A 94 22.70 5.69 -6.65
CA GLU A 94 23.73 5.59 -5.60
C GLU A 94 25.15 5.47 -6.16
N CYS A 95 25.36 4.86 -7.33
CA CYS A 95 26.68 4.83 -7.97
C CYS A 95 27.06 6.13 -8.69
N ALA A 96 26.12 7.05 -8.93
CA ALA A 96 26.36 8.32 -9.63
C ALA A 96 26.69 9.49 -8.68
N THR A 97 26.62 9.24 -7.37
CA THR A 97 26.93 10.18 -6.27
C THR A 97 28.18 9.73 -5.53
#